data_AF-A0A2V6NGT9-F1
#
_entry.id   AF-A0A2V6NGT9-F1
#
_cell.length_a   1.000
_cell.length_b   1.000
_cell.length_c   1.000
_cell.angle_alpha   90.00
_cell.angle_beta   90.00
_cell.angle_gamma   90.00
#
_symmetry.space_group_name_H-M   'P 1'
#
loop_
_entity.id
_entity.type
_entity.pdbx_description
1 polymer ?
#
loop_
_entity_poly.entity_id
_entity_poly.type
_entity_poly.pdbx_seq_one_letter_code
_entity_poly.pdbx_strand_id
1 'polypeptide(L)'
;MGTLFRTKNPDHLIAEAAMPERQMKRVLGPFALTCIGIGAIIGTGIFALAGTAAAGEQLQASVWKTPILNFIQSWATHAPLVFGRPGAGPAVMLSFVVAAVACGFAALCYAELASMIPVSGSAYTYSYATLGEIIAWIIGWDLILEYAVGNMAVAVGWSGYFVRLCGSLFGLKFPLWAVNDYKTAKTVIDQGGDALANYSSTTLPVIAGHPIAVNLPALLIVAAVTVLLIYGIRESARTNNTIVIIKLSVVMFVIAFGAFLIHPTNWHPFVPTGI
;
A
#
# COMPACT_ATOMS: atom_id res chain seq x y z
N MET A 1 -14.29 16.86 32.66
CA MET A 1 -14.38 17.31 31.24
C MET A 1 -13.08 17.94 30.73
N GLY A 2 -12.29 18.66 31.53
CA GLY A 2 -11.11 19.43 31.07
C GLY A 2 -9.84 18.65 30.66
N THR A 3 -9.84 17.31 30.73
CA THR A 3 -8.67 16.48 30.39
C THR A 3 -8.68 15.94 28.96
N LEU A 4 -9.84 15.84 28.31
CA LEU A 4 -9.98 15.16 27.01
C LEU A 4 -9.41 15.95 25.82
N PHE A 5 -9.38 17.28 25.90
CA PHE A 5 -8.85 18.16 24.85
C PHE A 5 -7.53 18.82 25.26
N ARG A 6 -6.81 18.23 26.22
CA ARG A 6 -5.53 18.79 26.65
C ARG A 6 -4.52 18.67 25.50
N THR A 7 -4.00 19.81 25.06
CA THR A 7 -2.92 19.86 24.08
C THR A 7 -1.58 19.68 24.77
N LYS A 8 -0.61 19.08 24.07
CA LYS A 8 0.78 19.02 24.53
C LYS A 8 1.51 20.22 23.97
N ASN A 9 2.15 21.01 24.85
CA ASN A 9 2.89 22.19 24.42
C ASN A 9 4.01 21.77 23.43
N PRO A 10 4.06 22.34 22.21
CA PRO A 10 5.12 22.09 21.24
C PRO A 10 6.53 22.29 21.80
N ASP A 11 6.73 23.28 22.67
CA ASP A 11 8.04 23.57 23.27
C ASP A 11 8.55 22.38 24.09
N HIS A 12 7.64 21.68 24.77
CA HIS A 12 7.97 20.47 25.52
C HIS A 12 8.37 19.33 24.58
N LEU A 13 7.74 19.20 23.41
CA LEU A 13 8.10 18.20 22.40
C LEU A 13 9.49 18.49 21.82
N ILE A 14 9.79 19.75 21.53
CA ILE A 14 11.09 20.20 21.02
C ILE A 14 12.18 19.98 22.08
N ALA A 15 11.91 20.33 23.33
CA ALA A 15 12.84 20.10 24.44
C ALA A 15 13.11 18.61 24.66
N GLU A 16 12.08 17.76 24.59
CA GLU A 16 12.20 16.31 24.70
C GLU A 16 13.01 15.70 23.53
N ALA A 17 12.85 16.24 22.32
CA ALA A 17 13.63 15.85 21.14
C ALA A 17 15.09 16.34 21.17
N ALA A 18 15.36 17.43 21.90
CA ALA A 18 16.69 18.03 22.04
C ALA A 18 17.55 17.38 23.15
N MET A 19 16.99 16.43 23.91
CA MET A 19 17.74 15.74 24.97
C MET A 19 18.95 14.97 24.40
N PRO A 20 20.17 15.09 25.00
CA PRO A 20 21.39 14.50 24.46
C PRO A 20 21.30 12.98 24.25
N GLU A 21 20.56 12.29 25.10
CA GLU A 21 20.34 10.84 25.04
C GLU A 21 19.52 10.39 23.81
N ARG A 22 18.71 11.30 23.24
CA ARG A 22 17.84 11.02 22.09
C ARG A 22 18.37 11.65 20.79
N GLN A 23 19.40 12.48 20.86
CA GLN A 23 19.86 13.27 19.73
C GLN A 23 20.79 12.45 18.81
N MET A 24 20.33 12.17 17.60
CA MET A 24 21.17 11.54 16.57
C MET A 24 22.02 12.56 15.80
N LYS A 25 23.18 12.11 15.30
CA LYS A 25 24.00 12.93 14.39
C LYS A 25 23.19 13.29 13.15
N ARG A 26 23.01 14.59 12.89
CA ARG A 26 22.31 15.09 11.69
C ARG A 26 23.19 14.88 10.47
N VAL A 27 22.92 13.82 9.72
CA VAL A 27 23.67 13.44 8.50
C VAL A 27 22.83 13.49 7.22
N LEU A 28 21.51 13.67 7.36
CA LEU A 28 20.57 13.70 6.23
C LEU A 28 20.45 15.13 5.69
N GLY A 29 20.88 15.32 4.44
CA GLY A 29 20.62 16.54 3.69
C GLY A 29 19.27 16.50 2.94
N PRO A 30 18.88 17.59 2.26
CA PRO A 30 17.60 17.69 1.56
C PRO A 30 17.38 16.56 0.55
N PHE A 31 18.40 16.23 -0.25
CA PHE A 31 18.31 15.14 -1.23
C PHE A 31 18.04 13.78 -0.59
N ALA A 32 18.71 13.47 0.53
CA ALA A 32 18.50 12.22 1.23
C ALA A 32 17.07 12.15 1.83
N LEU A 33 16.55 13.27 2.33
CA LEU A 33 15.16 13.36 2.81
C LEU A 33 14.15 13.16 1.67
N THR A 34 14.39 13.76 0.50
CA THR A 34 13.57 13.53 -0.70
C THR A 34 13.62 12.06 -1.10
N CYS A 35 14.80 11.42 -1.09
CA CYS A 35 14.92 9.99 -1.37
C CYS A 35 14.14 9.13 -0.36
N ILE A 36 14.19 9.45 0.94
CA ILE A 36 13.38 8.75 1.95
C ILE A 36 11.88 8.86 1.60
N GLY A 37 11.40 10.07 1.27
CA GLY A 37 10.02 10.30 0.86
C GLY A 37 9.61 9.49 -0.38
N ILE A 38 10.39 9.58 -1.46
CA ILE A 38 10.15 8.80 -2.69
C ILE A 38 10.18 7.29 -2.40
N GLY A 39 11.14 6.84 -1.60
CA GLY A 39 11.31 5.43 -1.25
C GLY A 39 10.14 4.83 -0.47
N ALA A 40 9.50 5.64 0.37
CA ALA A 40 8.30 5.29 1.13
C ALA A 40 7.02 5.32 0.28
N ILE A 41 6.93 6.22 -0.72
CA ILE A 41 5.75 6.36 -1.59
C ILE A 41 5.74 5.32 -2.71
N ILE A 42 6.88 5.08 -3.37
CA ILE A 42 6.96 4.15 -4.51
C ILE A 42 7.05 2.71 -3.99
N GLY A 43 5.95 1.97 -4.18
CA GLY A 43 5.84 0.56 -3.82
C GLY A 43 4.69 -0.14 -4.52
N THR A 44 4.07 -1.09 -3.82
CA THR A 44 3.01 -1.97 -4.35
C THR A 44 1.84 -1.23 -5.00
N GLY A 45 1.54 0.01 -4.58
CA GLY A 45 0.48 0.82 -5.18
C GLY A 45 0.62 0.99 -6.70
N ILE A 46 1.76 1.50 -7.17
CA ILE A 46 1.97 1.71 -8.61
C ILE A 46 2.29 0.41 -9.36
N PHE A 47 2.97 -0.54 -8.70
CA PHE A 47 3.42 -1.78 -9.35
C PHE A 47 2.37 -2.88 -9.41
N ALA A 48 1.39 -2.91 -8.50
CA ALA A 48 0.36 -3.94 -8.45
C ALA A 48 -1.06 -3.38 -8.54
N LEU A 49 -1.38 -2.36 -7.74
CA LEU A 49 -2.76 -1.87 -7.64
C LEU A 49 -3.20 -1.04 -8.84
N ALA A 50 -2.29 -0.38 -9.55
CA ALA A 50 -2.63 0.39 -10.75
C ALA A 50 -3.28 -0.49 -11.85
N GLY A 51 -2.78 -1.72 -12.03
CA GLY A 51 -3.33 -2.66 -13.01
C GLY A 51 -4.73 -3.14 -12.64
N THR A 52 -4.95 -3.51 -11.37
CA THR A 52 -6.28 -3.91 -10.90
C THR A 52 -7.21 -2.71 -10.81
N ALA A 53 -6.73 -1.49 -10.59
CA ALA A 53 -7.50 -0.25 -10.65
C ALA A 53 -8.08 -0.03 -12.05
N ALA A 54 -7.25 -0.20 -13.08
CA ALA A 54 -7.68 -0.09 -14.47
C ALA A 54 -8.61 -1.25 -14.90
N ALA A 55 -8.26 -2.50 -14.57
CA ALA A 55 -9.03 -3.68 -14.99
C ALA A 55 -10.34 -3.88 -14.21
N GLY A 56 -10.39 -3.42 -12.96
CA GLY A 56 -11.50 -3.69 -12.04
C GLY A 56 -11.31 -4.99 -11.27
N GLU A 57 -12.14 -5.17 -10.25
CA GLU A 57 -12.11 -6.38 -9.42
C GLU A 57 -13.53 -6.78 -9.03
N GLN A 58 -13.97 -7.96 -9.49
CA GLN A 58 -15.23 -8.55 -9.10
C GLN A 58 -15.00 -9.43 -7.88
N LEU A 59 -15.37 -8.93 -6.70
CA LEU A 59 -15.30 -9.70 -5.45
C LEU A 59 -16.60 -10.48 -5.27
N GLN A 60 -16.48 -11.73 -4.84
CA GLN A 60 -17.62 -12.60 -4.53
C GLN A 60 -18.53 -11.95 -3.46
N ALA A 61 -19.83 -12.01 -3.69
CA ALA A 61 -20.86 -11.28 -2.97
C ALA A 61 -20.78 -11.39 -1.44
N SER A 62 -20.60 -10.27 -0.76
CA SER A 62 -20.78 -10.14 0.69
C SER A 62 -21.30 -8.75 1.03
N VAL A 63 -22.46 -8.70 1.70
CA VAL A 63 -23.15 -7.46 2.12
C VAL A 63 -22.22 -6.51 2.91
N TRP A 64 -21.28 -7.08 3.66
CA TRP A 64 -20.35 -6.35 4.54
C TRP A 64 -19.12 -5.78 3.81
N LYS A 65 -18.92 -6.09 2.52
CA LYS A 65 -17.73 -5.69 1.74
C LYS A 65 -18.04 -4.70 0.61
N THR A 66 -19.31 -4.37 0.42
CA THR A 66 -19.72 -3.33 -0.53
C THR A 66 -19.30 -1.97 0.02
N PRO A 67 -18.62 -1.11 -0.78
CA PRO A 67 -18.44 0.29 -0.40
C PRO A 67 -19.79 0.88 0.00
N ILE A 68 -19.83 1.71 1.05
CA ILE A 68 -21.08 2.35 1.51
C ILE A 68 -21.78 3.06 0.35
N LEU A 69 -21.01 3.59 -0.60
CA LEU A 69 -21.51 4.20 -1.82
C LEU A 69 -22.38 3.25 -2.66
N ASN A 70 -21.99 1.98 -2.83
CA ASN A 70 -22.79 0.99 -3.57
C ASN A 70 -24.09 0.65 -2.84
N PHE A 71 -24.07 0.68 -1.50
CA PHE A 71 -25.27 0.49 -0.70
C PHE A 71 -26.23 1.68 -0.84
N ILE A 72 -25.71 2.91 -0.74
CA ILE A 72 -26.47 4.14 -0.95
C ILE A 72 -27.03 4.20 -2.38
N GLN A 73 -26.23 3.85 -3.38
CA GLN A 73 -26.65 3.83 -4.78
C GLN A 73 -27.72 2.77 -5.02
N SER A 74 -27.54 1.54 -4.54
CA SER A 74 -28.56 0.48 -4.66
C SER A 74 -29.86 0.86 -3.93
N TRP A 75 -29.77 1.50 -2.77
CA TRP A 75 -30.92 2.03 -2.04
C TRP A 75 -31.62 3.16 -2.81
N ALA A 76 -30.86 4.08 -3.41
CA ALA A 76 -31.40 5.23 -4.13
C ALA A 76 -31.95 4.90 -5.52
N THR A 77 -31.37 3.94 -6.23
CA THR A 77 -31.72 3.63 -7.63
C THR A 77 -32.45 2.30 -7.81
N HIS A 78 -32.73 1.56 -6.73
CA HIS A 78 -33.26 0.18 -6.74
C HIS A 78 -32.47 -0.78 -7.65
N ALA A 79 -31.21 -0.46 -7.96
CA ALA A 79 -30.35 -1.28 -8.79
C ALA A 79 -29.80 -2.45 -7.95
N PRO A 80 -29.53 -3.62 -8.57
CA PRO A 80 -28.92 -4.75 -7.88
C PRO A 80 -27.56 -4.35 -7.30
N LEU A 81 -27.27 -4.79 -6.08
CA LEU A 81 -25.98 -4.55 -5.41
C LEU A 81 -24.86 -5.14 -6.26
N VAL A 82 -23.99 -4.27 -6.79
CA VAL A 82 -22.78 -4.68 -7.51
C VAL A 82 -21.69 -4.97 -6.48
N PHE A 83 -21.19 -6.20 -6.49
CA PHE A 83 -20.13 -6.66 -5.58
C PHE A 83 -18.76 -6.52 -6.24
N GLY A 84 -17.87 -5.77 -5.59
CA GLY A 84 -16.56 -5.39 -6.15
C GLY A 84 -16.53 -3.94 -6.62
N ARG A 85 -15.49 -3.59 -7.39
CA ARG A 85 -15.34 -2.27 -7.99
C ARG A 85 -15.18 -2.38 -9.51
N PRO A 86 -15.94 -1.61 -10.31
CA PRO A 86 -15.71 -1.53 -11.74
C PRO A 86 -14.29 -1.02 -12.03
N GLY A 87 -13.70 -1.47 -13.13
CA GLY A 87 -12.40 -1.00 -13.57
C GLY A 87 -12.52 0.40 -14.17
N ALA A 88 -11.65 1.31 -13.78
CA ALA A 88 -11.64 2.66 -14.35
C ALA A 88 -11.27 2.67 -15.84
N GLY A 89 -10.70 1.57 -16.36
CA GLY A 89 -10.19 1.48 -17.72
C GLY A 89 -9.07 2.49 -17.97
N PRO A 90 -8.93 2.99 -19.21
CA PRO A 90 -7.95 4.03 -19.55
C PRO A 90 -8.11 5.32 -18.73
N ALA A 91 -9.33 5.62 -18.24
CA ALA A 91 -9.59 6.77 -17.37
C ALA A 91 -8.96 6.68 -15.97
N VAL A 92 -8.29 5.58 -15.62
CA VAL A 92 -7.50 5.47 -14.37
C VAL A 92 -6.50 6.63 -14.21
N MET A 93 -6.02 7.20 -15.31
CA MET A 93 -5.15 8.39 -15.28
C MET A 93 -5.84 9.60 -14.63
N LEU A 94 -7.14 9.80 -14.86
CA LEU A 94 -7.90 10.88 -14.23
C LEU A 94 -8.04 10.65 -12.72
N SER A 95 -8.27 9.40 -12.30
CA SER A 95 -8.28 9.03 -10.88
C SER A 95 -6.94 9.35 -10.21
N PHE A 96 -5.81 9.06 -10.88
CA PHE A 96 -4.49 9.43 -10.37
C PHE A 96 -4.27 10.94 -10.29
N VAL A 97 -4.76 11.73 -11.25
CA VAL A 97 -4.66 13.19 -11.21
C VAL A 97 -5.44 13.76 -10.02
N VAL A 98 -6.68 13.32 -9.82
CA VAL A 98 -7.51 13.76 -8.68
C VAL A 98 -6.85 13.37 -7.35
N ALA A 99 -6.36 12.14 -7.23
CA ALA A 99 -5.62 11.68 -6.05
C ALA A 99 -4.35 12.51 -5.83
N ALA A 100 -3.58 12.82 -6.87
CA ALA A 100 -2.36 13.62 -6.78
C ALA A 100 -2.63 15.04 -6.29
N VAL A 101 -3.72 15.68 -6.75
CA VAL A 101 -4.13 17.01 -6.28
C VAL A 101 -4.51 16.98 -4.80
N ALA A 102 -5.32 16.01 -4.39
CA ALA A 102 -5.70 15.86 -2.98
C ALA A 102 -4.48 15.60 -2.08
N CYS A 103 -3.58 14.69 -2.47
CA CYS A 103 -2.33 14.43 -1.77
C CYS A 103 -1.40 15.65 -1.77
N GLY A 104 -1.39 16.46 -2.83
CA GLY A 104 -0.61 17.69 -2.91
C GLY A 104 -1.03 18.72 -1.85
N PHE A 105 -2.33 18.97 -1.70
CA PHE A 105 -2.83 19.84 -0.64
C PHE A 105 -2.53 19.30 0.76
N ALA A 106 -2.73 18.00 0.99
CA ALA A 106 -2.37 17.38 2.26
C ALA A 106 -0.86 17.53 2.55
N ALA A 107 0.00 17.28 1.57
CA ALA A 107 1.45 17.39 1.71
C ALA A 107 1.90 18.81 2.09
N LEU A 108 1.26 19.86 1.56
CA LEU A 108 1.53 21.25 1.95
C LEU A 108 1.20 21.51 3.43
N CYS A 109 0.06 21.01 3.93
CA CYS A 109 -0.28 21.11 5.35
C CYS A 109 0.75 20.38 6.23
N TYR A 110 1.20 19.18 5.81
CA TYR A 110 2.25 18.45 6.52
C TYR A 110 3.60 19.19 6.49
N ALA A 111 3.94 19.86 5.39
CA ALA A 111 5.16 20.64 5.27
C ALA A 111 5.15 21.85 6.23
N GLU A 112 4.01 22.53 6.36
CA GLU A 112 3.83 23.63 7.32
C GLU A 112 4.00 23.13 8.76
N LEU A 113 3.31 22.05 9.15
CA LEU A 113 3.40 21.47 10.49
C LEU A 113 4.81 20.96 10.82
N ALA A 114 5.49 20.32 9.86
CA ALA A 114 6.87 19.85 10.03
C ALA A 114 7.88 20.99 10.19
N SER A 115 7.61 22.15 9.57
CA SER A 115 8.42 23.36 9.72
C SER A 115 8.21 24.05 11.07
N MET A 116 6.99 23.99 11.61
CA MET A 116 6.64 24.57 12.91
C MET A 116 7.07 23.71 14.10
N ILE A 117 6.97 22.38 13.98
CA ILE A 117 7.28 21.42 15.06
C ILE A 117 8.33 20.42 14.54
N PRO A 118 9.63 20.79 14.49
CA PRO A 118 10.70 20.00 13.88
C PRO A 118 11.17 18.85 14.79
N VAL A 119 10.22 18.02 15.21
CA VAL A 119 10.45 16.84 16.05
C VAL A 119 10.23 15.59 15.21
N SER A 120 10.86 14.48 15.59
CA SER A 120 10.61 13.19 14.96
C SER A 120 9.18 12.73 15.30
N GLY A 121 8.23 13.04 14.43
CA GLY A 121 6.81 12.77 14.61
C GLY A 121 6.03 12.81 13.29
N SER A 122 4.77 12.37 13.35
CA SER A 122 3.83 12.39 12.21
C SER A 122 2.47 12.92 12.70
N ALA A 123 1.38 12.62 12.00
CA ALA A 123 0.03 13.15 12.25
C ALA A 123 -0.38 13.10 13.74
N TYR A 124 -0.11 11.98 14.42
CA TYR A 124 -0.37 11.84 15.86
C TYR A 124 0.21 13.00 16.69
N THR A 125 1.50 13.31 16.50
CA THR A 125 2.20 14.35 17.25
C THR A 125 1.64 15.74 16.92
N TYR A 126 1.32 15.99 15.64
CA TYR A 126 0.76 17.27 15.21
C TYR A 126 -0.66 17.49 15.73
N SER A 127 -1.49 16.45 15.74
CA SER A 127 -2.84 16.50 16.28
C SER A 127 -2.84 16.62 17.80
N TYR A 128 -1.87 16.03 18.50
CA TYR A 128 -1.71 16.24 19.95
C TYR A 128 -1.38 17.70 20.27
N ALA A 129 -0.51 18.31 19.46
CA ALA A 129 -0.13 19.71 19.63
C ALA A 129 -1.27 20.68 19.33
N THR A 130 -2.13 20.39 18.34
CA THR A 130 -3.12 21.34 17.82
C THR A 130 -4.56 21.07 18.26
N LEU A 131 -5.00 19.81 18.35
CA LEU A 131 -6.40 19.41 18.56
C LEU A 131 -6.66 18.76 19.92
N GLY A 132 -5.61 18.27 20.57
CA GLY A 132 -5.66 17.72 21.92
C GLY A 132 -5.73 16.20 22.00
N GLU A 133 -5.70 15.68 23.22
CA GLU A 133 -5.46 14.27 23.54
C GLU A 133 -6.43 13.29 22.87
N ILE A 134 -7.75 13.54 22.91
CA ILE A 134 -8.73 12.59 22.35
C ILE A 134 -8.61 12.46 20.83
N ILE A 135 -8.40 13.56 20.11
CA ILE A 135 -8.26 13.54 18.65
C ILE A 135 -6.94 12.89 18.26
N ALA A 136 -5.87 13.22 18.98
CA ALA A 136 -4.58 12.57 18.80
C ALA A 136 -4.68 11.06 19.06
N TRP A 137 -5.40 10.63 20.10
CA TRP A 137 -5.60 9.21 20.41
C TRP A 137 -6.35 8.48 19.30
N ILE A 138 -7.43 9.07 18.76
CA ILE A 138 -8.18 8.49 17.63
C ILE A 138 -7.25 8.34 16.42
N ILE A 139 -6.54 9.40 16.04
CA ILE A 139 -5.61 9.39 14.90
C ILE A 139 -4.45 8.41 15.14
N GLY A 140 -3.97 8.28 16.38
CA GLY A 140 -2.92 7.34 16.74
C GLY A 140 -3.35 5.88 16.52
N TRP A 141 -4.56 5.52 16.94
CA TRP A 141 -5.12 4.19 16.69
C TRP A 141 -5.39 3.92 15.22
N ASP A 142 -5.88 4.94 14.50
CA ASP A 142 -6.08 4.88 13.06
C ASP A 142 -4.75 4.58 12.34
N LEU A 143 -3.69 5.33 12.64
CA LEU A 143 -2.35 5.12 12.07
C LEU A 143 -1.77 3.73 12.39
N ILE A 144 -1.97 3.21 13.61
CA ILE A 144 -1.51 1.85 13.96
C ILE A 144 -2.18 0.81 13.05
N LEU A 145 -3.49 0.93 12.84
CA LEU A 145 -4.24 0.02 11.96
C LEU A 145 -3.83 0.22 10.49
N GLU A 146 -3.68 1.47 10.05
CA GLU A 146 -3.27 1.82 8.70
C GLU A 146 -1.89 1.24 8.36
N TYR A 147 -0.89 1.40 9.24
CA TYR A 147 0.43 0.83 9.02
C TYR A 147 0.43 -0.71 9.06
N ALA A 148 -0.39 -1.32 9.92
CA ALA A 148 -0.53 -2.78 9.96
C ALA A 148 -1.12 -3.33 8.65
N VAL A 149 -2.21 -2.75 8.18
CA VAL A 149 -2.87 -3.14 6.92
C VAL A 149 -1.98 -2.82 5.71
N GLY A 150 -1.32 -1.67 5.72
CA GLY A 150 -0.38 -1.24 4.69
C GLY A 150 0.78 -2.22 4.53
N ASN A 151 1.40 -2.66 5.63
CA ASN A 151 2.50 -3.62 5.58
C ASN A 151 2.07 -4.97 4.97
N MET A 152 0.87 -5.46 5.33
CA MET A 152 0.32 -6.68 4.74
C MET A 152 0.10 -6.53 3.23
N ALA A 153 -0.49 -5.41 2.78
CA ALA A 153 -0.72 -5.15 1.36
C ALA A 153 0.62 -5.08 0.58
N VAL A 154 1.64 -4.45 1.16
CA VAL A 154 2.98 -4.38 0.55
C VAL A 154 3.59 -5.76 0.42
N ALA A 155 3.54 -6.58 1.47
CA ALA A 155 4.09 -7.94 1.46
C ALA A 155 3.40 -8.87 0.46
N VAL A 156 2.06 -8.77 0.33
CA VAL A 156 1.30 -9.54 -0.68
C VAL A 156 1.69 -9.13 -2.10
N GLY A 157 1.82 -7.82 -2.35
CA GLY A 157 2.28 -7.32 -3.64
C GLY A 157 3.70 -7.78 -3.98
N TRP A 158 4.62 -7.72 -3.02
CA TRP A 158 5.97 -8.22 -3.17
C TRP A 158 6.00 -9.72 -3.49
N SER A 159 5.20 -10.52 -2.76
CA SER A 159 5.09 -11.97 -2.98
C SER A 159 4.68 -12.31 -4.42
N GLY A 160 3.69 -11.58 -4.97
CA GLY A 160 3.26 -11.78 -6.36
C GLY A 160 4.39 -11.55 -7.38
N TYR A 161 5.19 -10.50 -7.19
CA TYR A 161 6.38 -10.25 -8.02
C TYR A 161 7.47 -11.29 -7.82
N PHE A 162 7.72 -11.69 -6.57
CA PHE A 162 8.72 -12.71 -6.24
C PHE A 162 8.41 -14.07 -6.90
N VAL A 163 7.16 -14.53 -6.81
CA VAL A 163 6.73 -15.79 -7.42
C VAL A 163 6.87 -15.73 -8.95
N ARG A 164 6.45 -14.63 -9.59
CA ARG A 164 6.62 -14.43 -11.04
C ARG A 164 8.09 -14.39 -11.45
N LEU A 165 8.93 -13.73 -10.67
CA LEU A 165 10.38 -13.66 -10.91
C LEU A 165 11.01 -15.06 -10.85
N CYS A 166 10.69 -15.84 -9.83
CA CYS A 166 11.17 -17.22 -9.69
C CYS A 166 10.70 -18.12 -10.83
N GLY A 167 9.45 -17.95 -11.28
CA GLY A 167 8.92 -18.64 -12.45
C GLY A 167 9.67 -18.29 -13.74
N SER A 168 9.88 -17.00 -14.00
CA SER A 168 10.55 -16.53 -15.23
C SER A 168 12.05 -16.81 -15.28
N LEU A 169 12.76 -16.70 -14.14
CA LEU A 169 14.21 -16.90 -14.09
C LEU A 169 14.62 -18.37 -13.93
N PHE A 170 13.89 -19.13 -13.11
CA PHE A 170 14.28 -20.48 -12.71
C PHE A 170 13.29 -21.56 -13.15
N GLY A 171 12.18 -21.19 -13.81
CA GLY A 171 11.13 -22.14 -14.18
C GLY A 171 10.36 -22.70 -12.98
N LEU A 172 10.51 -22.11 -11.79
CA LEU A 172 9.95 -22.63 -10.55
C LEU A 172 8.45 -22.35 -10.48
N LYS A 173 7.65 -23.42 -10.42
CA LYS A 173 6.21 -23.35 -10.16
C LYS A 173 5.94 -23.67 -8.70
N PHE A 174 5.25 -22.78 -8.01
CA PHE A 174 4.84 -22.99 -6.62
C PHE A 174 3.44 -23.59 -6.53
N PRO A 175 3.12 -24.38 -5.49
CA PRO A 175 1.76 -24.87 -5.29
C PRO A 175 0.84 -23.72 -4.89
N LEU A 176 -0.41 -23.74 -5.37
CA LEU A 176 -1.39 -22.67 -5.21
C LEU A 176 -1.62 -22.31 -3.73
N TRP A 177 -1.68 -23.32 -2.87
CA TRP A 177 -1.92 -23.14 -1.44
C TRP A 177 -0.80 -22.40 -0.70
N ALA A 178 0.42 -22.37 -1.25
CA ALA A 178 1.59 -21.78 -0.60
C ALA A 178 1.85 -20.32 -0.99
N VAL A 179 1.16 -19.81 -2.02
CA VAL A 179 1.43 -18.47 -2.58
C VAL A 179 0.19 -17.57 -2.61
N ASN A 180 -1.00 -18.12 -2.36
CA ASN A 180 -2.25 -17.37 -2.30
C ASN A 180 -2.97 -17.63 -0.97
N ASP A 181 -3.79 -16.68 -0.53
CA ASP A 181 -4.74 -16.92 0.57
C ASP A 181 -5.91 -17.80 0.10
N TYR A 182 -6.67 -18.35 1.05
CA TYR A 182 -7.78 -19.26 0.77
C TYR A 182 -8.82 -18.70 -0.21
N LYS A 183 -9.19 -17.42 -0.09
CA LYS A 183 -10.23 -16.85 -0.95
C LYS A 183 -9.72 -16.71 -2.38
N THR A 184 -8.52 -16.17 -2.54
CA THR A 184 -7.87 -16.01 -3.85
C THR A 184 -7.60 -17.37 -4.50
N ALA A 185 -7.10 -18.34 -3.74
CA ALA A 185 -6.87 -19.69 -4.23
C ALA A 185 -8.17 -20.35 -4.71
N LYS A 186 -9.26 -20.21 -3.95
CA LYS A 186 -10.58 -20.69 -4.38
C LYS A 186 -11.07 -20.01 -5.65
N THR A 187 -10.98 -18.69 -5.75
CA THR A 187 -11.40 -17.98 -6.97
C THR A 187 -10.60 -18.41 -8.19
N VAL A 188 -9.30 -18.69 -8.05
CA VAL A 188 -8.45 -19.18 -9.14
C VAL A 188 -8.85 -20.60 -9.56
N ILE A 189 -9.19 -21.47 -8.60
CA ILE A 189 -9.71 -22.83 -8.88
C ILE A 189 -11.08 -22.74 -9.58
N ASP A 190 -11.97 -21.90 -9.08
CA ASP A 190 -13.33 -21.73 -9.61
C ASP A 190 -13.33 -21.12 -11.03
N GLN A 191 -12.42 -20.18 -11.32
CA GLN A 191 -12.26 -19.58 -12.65
C GLN A 191 -11.65 -20.56 -13.67
N GLY A 192 -10.78 -21.47 -13.23
CA GLY A 192 -10.17 -22.46 -14.12
C GLY A 192 -9.22 -21.87 -15.18
N GLY A 193 -8.90 -22.68 -16.19
CA GLY A 193 -8.13 -22.27 -17.37
C GLY A 193 -6.61 -22.15 -17.18
N ASP A 194 -5.97 -21.40 -18.09
CA ASP A 194 -4.50 -21.27 -18.17
C ASP A 194 -3.86 -20.65 -16.91
N ALA A 195 -4.66 -19.97 -16.08
CA ALA A 195 -4.21 -19.46 -14.79
C ALA A 195 -3.71 -20.58 -13.86
N LEU A 196 -4.31 -21.78 -13.94
CA LEU A 196 -3.91 -22.94 -13.15
C LEU A 196 -2.57 -23.53 -13.60
N ALA A 197 -2.21 -23.37 -14.88
CA ALA A 197 -0.97 -23.90 -15.45
C ALA A 197 0.30 -23.24 -14.88
N ASN A 198 0.14 -22.08 -14.25
CA ASN A 198 1.21 -21.34 -13.58
C ASN A 198 1.59 -21.94 -12.21
N TYR A 199 0.78 -22.85 -11.66
CA TYR A 199 1.01 -23.46 -10.36
C TYR A 199 1.46 -24.91 -10.51
N SER A 200 2.29 -25.38 -9.56
CA SER A 200 2.75 -26.78 -9.54
C SER A 200 1.67 -27.74 -9.05
N SER A 201 0.76 -27.27 -8.20
CA SER A 201 -0.38 -28.04 -7.71
C SER A 201 -1.53 -27.11 -7.39
N THR A 202 -2.74 -27.56 -7.71
CA THR A 202 -4.01 -26.88 -7.46
C THR A 202 -4.76 -27.48 -6.27
N THR A 203 -4.26 -28.58 -5.69
CA THR A 203 -4.87 -29.24 -4.55
C THR A 203 -4.61 -28.43 -3.28
N LEU A 204 -5.68 -28.07 -2.57
CA LEU A 204 -5.59 -27.42 -1.27
C LEU A 204 -5.44 -28.48 -0.17
N PRO A 205 -4.39 -28.42 0.67
CA PRO A 205 -4.26 -29.33 1.79
C PRO A 205 -5.39 -29.08 2.78
N VAL A 206 -5.95 -30.16 3.31
CA VAL A 206 -7.07 -30.13 4.25
C VAL A 206 -6.55 -30.45 5.65
N ILE A 207 -6.66 -29.48 6.57
CA ILE A 207 -6.32 -29.67 7.98
C ILE A 207 -7.62 -29.62 8.79
N ALA A 208 -7.88 -30.65 9.60
CA ALA A 208 -9.11 -30.75 10.41
C ALA A 208 -10.42 -30.58 9.60
N GLY A 209 -10.44 -31.09 8.35
CA GLY A 209 -11.61 -30.99 7.47
C GLY A 209 -11.75 -29.65 6.74
N HIS A 210 -10.84 -28.69 6.95
CA HIS A 210 -10.87 -27.39 6.29
C HIS A 210 -9.71 -27.23 5.29
N PRO A 211 -9.97 -26.88 4.02
CA PRO A 211 -8.92 -26.56 3.06
C PRO A 211 -8.19 -25.28 3.47
N ILE A 212 -6.86 -25.32 3.44
CA ILE A 212 -6.02 -24.18 3.83
C ILE A 212 -5.20 -23.68 2.64
N ALA A 213 -5.02 -22.36 2.57
CA ALA A 213 -4.04 -21.71 1.70
C ALA A 213 -3.53 -20.44 2.38
N VAL A 214 -2.22 -20.25 2.34
CA VAL A 214 -1.51 -19.15 2.98
C VAL A 214 -0.43 -18.65 2.02
N ASN A 215 -0.32 -17.33 1.89
CA ASN A 215 0.75 -16.70 1.13
C ASN A 215 2.07 -16.76 1.92
N LEU A 216 2.82 -17.86 1.78
CA LEU A 216 4.07 -18.09 2.49
C LEU A 216 5.16 -17.07 2.15
N PRO A 217 5.41 -16.68 0.88
CA PRO A 217 6.44 -15.68 0.60
C PRO A 217 6.13 -14.32 1.26
N ALA A 218 4.86 -13.90 1.29
CA ALA A 218 4.45 -12.68 2.00
C ALA A 218 4.71 -12.79 3.51
N LEU A 219 4.37 -13.93 4.12
CA LEU A 219 4.63 -14.18 5.54
C LEU A 219 6.15 -14.18 5.83
N LEU A 220 6.94 -14.84 4.99
CA LEU A 220 8.39 -14.93 5.14
C LEU A 220 9.08 -13.57 5.02
N ILE A 221 8.67 -12.71 4.08
CA ILE A 221 9.28 -11.37 3.96
C ILE A 221 8.91 -10.49 5.16
N VAL A 222 7.69 -10.57 5.67
CA VAL A 222 7.29 -9.85 6.90
C VAL A 222 8.08 -10.33 8.11
N ALA A 223 8.26 -11.66 8.25
CA ALA A 223 9.07 -12.23 9.31
C ALA A 223 10.54 -11.80 9.19
N ALA A 224 11.11 -11.83 7.98
CA ALA A 224 12.49 -11.41 7.72
C ALA A 224 12.71 -9.93 8.05
N VAL A 225 11.81 -9.05 7.60
CA VAL A 225 11.88 -7.61 7.92
C VAL A 225 11.69 -7.39 9.42
N THR A 226 10.79 -8.12 10.09
CA THR A 226 10.63 -8.05 11.54
C THR A 226 11.91 -8.45 12.28
N VAL A 227 12.54 -9.56 11.92
CA VAL A 227 13.82 -9.99 12.51
C VAL A 227 14.91 -8.94 12.30
N LEU A 228 14.98 -8.38 11.10
CA LEU A 228 15.94 -7.33 10.74
C LEU A 228 15.70 -6.04 11.56
N LEU A 229 14.43 -5.70 11.84
CA LEU A 229 14.07 -4.58 12.73
C LEU A 229 14.42 -4.86 14.20
N ILE A 230 14.22 -6.08 14.69
CA ILE A 230 14.57 -6.49 16.07
C ILE A 230 16.08 -6.42 16.30
N TYR A 231 16.88 -6.87 15.33
CA TYR A 231 18.34 -6.80 15.43
C TYR A 231 18.86 -5.34 15.40
N GLY A 232 18.03 -4.42 14.89
CA GLY A 232 18.33 -3.01 14.80
C GLY A 232 19.03 -2.68 13.49
N ILE A 233 18.38 -1.83 12.68
CA ILE A 233 18.96 -1.33 11.44
C ILE A 233 19.63 0.00 11.71
N ARG A 234 20.95 0.04 11.60
CA ARG A 234 21.68 1.30 11.50
C ARG A 234 21.84 1.65 10.01
N GLU A 235 20.73 2.01 9.37
CA GLU A 235 20.75 2.33 7.95
C GLU A 235 21.68 3.50 7.65
N SER A 236 22.45 3.36 6.57
CA SER A 236 23.22 4.45 6.01
C SER A 236 22.35 5.21 5.01
N ALA A 237 22.37 6.54 5.07
CA ALA A 237 21.70 7.40 4.08
C ALA A 237 22.07 7.02 2.63
N ARG A 238 23.29 6.49 2.42
CA ARG A 238 23.75 6.00 1.11
C ARG A 238 22.94 4.79 0.62
N THR A 239 22.69 3.81 1.49
CA THR A 239 21.92 2.60 1.15
C THR A 239 20.51 2.97 0.71
N ASN A 240 19.85 3.84 1.47
CA ASN A 240 18.51 4.32 1.13
C ASN A 240 18.49 5.02 -0.25
N ASN A 241 19.44 5.91 -0.50
CA ASN A 241 19.52 6.62 -1.78
C ASN A 241 19.72 5.65 -2.96
N THR A 242 20.57 4.63 -2.80
CA THR A 242 20.79 3.61 -3.83
C THR A 242 19.50 2.83 -4.14
N ILE A 243 18.75 2.40 -3.13
CA ILE A 243 17.49 1.66 -3.32
C ILE A 243 16.49 2.51 -4.12
N VAL A 244 16.38 3.80 -3.77
CA VAL A 244 15.45 4.73 -4.43
C VAL A 244 15.83 4.96 -5.89
N ILE A 245 17.13 5.15 -6.17
CA ILE A 245 17.64 5.31 -7.54
C ILE A 245 17.28 4.08 -8.37
N ILE A 246 17.51 2.86 -7.84
CA ILE A 246 17.15 1.62 -8.53
C ILE A 246 15.64 1.58 -8.82
N LYS A 247 14.78 1.88 -7.83
CA LYS A 247 13.32 1.92 -8.04
C LYS A 247 12.93 2.89 -9.15
N LEU A 248 13.48 4.11 -9.14
CA LEU A 248 13.20 5.12 -10.16
C LEU A 248 13.71 4.71 -11.55
N SER A 249 14.89 4.09 -11.63
CA SER A 249 15.43 3.57 -12.89
C SER A 249 14.52 2.51 -13.49
N VAL A 250 13.98 1.59 -12.68
CA VAL A 250 13.02 0.57 -13.16
C VAL A 250 11.74 1.22 -13.69
N VAL A 251 11.18 2.20 -12.97
CA VAL A 251 9.98 2.93 -13.43
C VAL A 251 10.26 3.64 -14.76
N MET A 252 11.36 4.37 -14.86
CA MET A 252 11.76 5.07 -16.09
C MET A 252 11.99 4.12 -17.25
N PHE A 253 12.61 2.96 -16.99
CA PHE A 253 12.79 1.90 -17.98
C PHE A 253 11.45 1.41 -18.52
N VAL A 254 10.49 1.09 -17.64
CA VAL A 254 9.15 0.63 -18.05
C VAL A 254 8.42 1.71 -18.86
N ILE A 255 8.51 2.99 -18.47
CA ILE A 255 7.90 4.09 -19.22
C ILE A 255 8.54 4.24 -20.60
N ALA A 256 9.88 4.24 -20.68
CA ALA A 256 10.60 4.43 -21.93
C ALA A 256 10.34 3.30 -22.94
N PHE A 257 10.40 2.03 -22.49
CA PHE A 257 10.11 0.89 -23.36
C PHE A 257 8.61 0.76 -23.65
N GLY A 258 7.77 0.99 -22.64
CA GLY A 258 6.32 0.95 -22.77
C GLY A 258 5.78 1.97 -23.76
N ALA A 259 6.43 3.14 -23.89
CA ALA A 259 6.04 4.17 -24.85
C ALA A 259 6.03 3.67 -26.31
N PHE A 260 6.92 2.74 -26.66
CA PHE A 260 6.96 2.14 -28.01
C PHE A 260 5.89 1.06 -28.25
N LEU A 261 5.24 0.57 -27.20
CA LEU A 261 4.21 -0.47 -27.25
C LEU A 261 2.79 0.09 -27.05
N ILE A 262 2.64 1.43 -27.09
CA ILE A 262 1.33 2.07 -26.94
C ILE A 262 0.52 1.91 -28.23
N HIS A 263 -0.60 1.20 -28.12
CA HIS A 263 -1.64 1.15 -29.15
C HIS A 263 -2.83 2.02 -28.72
N PRO A 264 -3.09 3.16 -29.38
CA PRO A 264 -4.18 4.08 -29.01
C PRO A 264 -5.58 3.45 -29.08
N THR A 265 -5.73 2.34 -29.81
CA THR A 265 -6.97 1.55 -29.84
C THR A 265 -7.36 1.03 -28.45
N ASN A 266 -6.39 0.75 -27.58
CA ASN A 266 -6.64 0.29 -26.20
C ASN A 266 -7.15 1.41 -25.28
N TRP A 267 -7.19 2.66 -25.74
CA TRP A 267 -7.79 3.77 -25.00
C TRP A 267 -9.30 3.88 -25.22
N HIS A 268 -9.88 3.05 -26.09
CA HIS A 268 -11.32 3.01 -26.34
C HIS A 268 -11.92 1.69 -25.86
N PRO A 269 -13.03 1.72 -25.09
CA PRO A 269 -13.67 2.91 -24.51
C PRO A 269 -12.81 3.53 -23.39
N PHE A 270 -12.68 4.87 -23.37
CA PHE A 270 -11.85 5.58 -22.39
C PHE A 270 -12.44 5.49 -20.97
N VAL A 271 -13.77 5.61 -20.89
CA VAL A 271 -14.54 5.51 -19.65
C VAL A 271 -15.53 4.34 -19.78
N PRO A 272 -15.08 3.08 -19.67
CA PRO A 272 -15.94 1.91 -19.89
C PRO A 272 -17.10 1.82 -18.90
N THR A 273 -16.95 2.43 -17.71
CA THR A 273 -17.85 2.24 -16.57
C THR A 273 -18.59 3.53 -16.18
N GLY A 274 -18.51 4.58 -17.00
CA GLY A 274 -19.02 5.92 -16.65
C GLY A 274 -18.09 6.71 -15.73
N ILE A 275 -18.36 8.03 -15.63
CA ILE A 275 -17.64 8.98 -14.76
C ILE A 275 -18.14 8.84 -13.32
#